data_AF-A0A2V5JMK1-F1
#
_entry.id   AF-A0A2V5JMK1-F1
#
_cell.length_a   1.000
_cell.length_b   1.000
_cell.length_c   1.000
_cell.angle_alpha   90.00
_cell.angle_beta   90.00
_cell.angle_gamma   90.00
#
_symmetry.space_group_name_H-M   'P 1'
#
loop_
_entity.id
_entity.type
_entity.pdbx_description
1 polymer ?
#
loop_
_entity_poly.entity_id
_entity_poly.type
_entity_poly.pdbx_seq_one_letter_code
_entity_poly.pdbx_strand_id
1 'polypeptide(L)'
;MKDVVKLAAYFIGTVIVGALLAPILFWSAQSLAVAGVLPFLANYGFETFFHRAILIAAALLLWPFLCISHVRSMGDLGLVRNPRWGSDLCAGILLSVIPLL
;
A
#
# COMPACT_ATOMS: atom_id res chain seq x y z
N MET A 1 23.96 -6.22 10.33
CA MET A 1 24.17 -4.77 10.16
C MET A 1 23.66 -4.24 8.82
N LYS A 2 24.10 -4.80 7.68
CA LYS A 2 23.72 -4.30 6.33
C LYS A 2 22.21 -4.30 6.07
N ASP A 3 21.49 -5.31 6.56
CA ASP A 3 20.03 -5.42 6.35
C ASP A 3 19.24 -4.42 7.19
N VAL A 4 19.72 -4.12 8.41
CA VAL A 4 19.15 -3.08 9.28
C VAL A 4 19.24 -1.71 8.60
N VAL A 5 20.38 -1.42 7.96
CA VAL A 5 20.58 -0.16 7.22
C VAL A 5 19.65 -0.07 6.02
N LYS A 6 19.47 -1.15 5.26
CA LYS A 6 18.53 -1.19 4.13
C LYS A 6 17.09 -0.95 4.60
N LEU A 7 16.68 -1.59 5.70
CA LEU A 7 15.35 -1.43 6.26
C LEU A 7 15.12 0.00 6.78
N ALA A 8 16.13 0.57 7.46
CA ALA A 8 16.07 1.96 7.91
C ALA A 8 15.97 2.94 6.72
N ALA A 9 16.76 2.73 5.66
CA ALA A 9 16.70 3.54 4.44
C ALA A 9 15.34 3.43 3.75
N TYR A 10 14.75 2.23 3.70
CA TYR A 10 13.40 2.01 3.19
C TYR A 10 12.36 2.77 4.01
N PHE A 11 12.43 2.68 5.34
CA PHE A 11 11.51 3.39 6.23
C PHE A 11 11.62 4.91 6.05
N ILE A 12 12.83 5.46 6.05
CA ILE A 12 13.08 6.89 5.83
C ILE A 12 12.55 7.31 4.44
N GLY A 13 12.87 6.55 3.39
CA GLY A 13 12.39 6.81 2.04
C GLY A 13 10.87 6.80 1.95
N THR A 14 10.21 5.85 2.62
CA THR A 14 8.75 5.76 2.69
C THR A 14 8.14 6.99 3.36
N VAL A 15 8.72 7.45 4.47
CA VAL A 15 8.25 8.65 5.17
C VAL A 15 8.44 9.89 4.31
N ILE A 16 9.59 10.05 3.64
CA ILE A 16 9.87 11.19 2.76
C ILE A 16 8.88 11.20 1.58
N VAL A 17 8.74 10.07 0.89
CA VAL A 17 7.82 9.97 -0.25
C VAL A 17 6.38 10.20 0.20
N GLY A 18 5.95 9.58 1.29
CA GLY A 18 4.61 9.78 1.85
C GLY A 18 4.35 11.24 2.24
N ALA A 19 5.32 11.91 2.86
CA ALA A 19 5.22 13.33 3.22
C ALA A 19 5.14 14.25 2.01
N LEU A 20 5.82 13.92 0.89
CA LEU A 20 5.71 14.67 -0.37
C LEU A 20 4.38 14.39 -1.10
N LEU A 21 3.87 13.16 -1.01
CA LEU A 21 2.66 12.72 -1.70
C LEU A 21 1.39 13.21 -0.99
N ALA A 22 1.42 13.31 0.34
CA ALA A 22 0.30 13.79 1.16
C ALA A 22 -0.27 15.16 0.75
N PRO A 23 0.53 16.24 0.60
CA PRO A 23 0.01 17.53 0.16
C PRO A 23 -0.56 17.45 -1.26
N ILE A 24 0.06 16.72 -2.18
CA ILE A 24 -0.42 16.55 -3.55
C ILE A 24 -1.82 15.89 -3.55
N LEU A 25 -1.98 14.83 -2.75
CA LEU A 25 -3.27 14.15 -2.56
C LEU A 25 -4.31 15.06 -1.91
N PHE A 26 -3.92 15.82 -0.89
CA PHE A 26 -4.85 16.70 -0.17
C PHE A 26 -5.36 17.84 -1.06
N TRP A 27 -4.46 18.52 -1.77
CA TRP A 27 -4.84 19.63 -2.65
C TRP A 27 -5.65 19.18 -3.86
N SER A 28 -5.31 18.03 -4.45
CA SER A 28 -6.12 17.44 -5.54
C SER A 28 -7.50 17.00 -5.05
N ALA A 29 -7.58 16.41 -3.86
CA ALA A 29 -8.86 16.08 -3.23
C ALA A 29 -9.71 17.33 -2.98
N GLN A 30 -9.11 18.38 -2.43
CA GLN A 30 -9.82 19.61 -2.11
C GLN A 30 -10.26 20.36 -3.37
N SER A 31 -9.46 20.37 -4.43
CA SER A 31 -9.85 20.99 -5.71
C SER A 31 -11.02 20.25 -6.36
N LEU A 32 -11.04 18.90 -6.29
CA LEU A 32 -12.17 18.08 -6.74
C LEU A 32 -13.42 18.28 -5.89
N ALA A 33 -13.26 18.49 -4.58
CA ALA A 33 -14.37 18.78 -3.69
C ALA A 33 -15.00 20.15 -4.00
N VAL A 34 -14.18 21.18 -4.23
CA VAL A 34 -14.64 22.52 -4.64
C VAL A 34 -15.26 22.51 -6.02
N ALA A 35 -14.76 21.70 -6.95
CA ALA A 35 -15.35 21.49 -8.26
C ALA A 35 -16.68 20.72 -8.24
N GLY A 36 -17.10 20.20 -7.07
CA GLY A 36 -18.37 19.48 -6.90
C GLY A 36 -18.37 18.05 -7.43
N VAL A 37 -17.22 17.53 -7.88
CA VAL A 37 -17.13 16.16 -8.42
C VAL A 37 -17.26 15.14 -7.30
N LEU A 38 -16.55 15.36 -6.19
CA LEU A 38 -16.54 14.47 -5.04
C LEU A 38 -16.60 15.28 -3.73
N PRO A 39 -17.76 15.87 -3.39
CA PRO A 39 -17.91 16.76 -2.24
C PRO A 39 -17.62 16.06 -0.90
N PHE A 40 -17.69 14.72 -0.85
CA PHE A 40 -17.41 13.97 0.37
C PHE A 40 -15.95 14.13 0.84
N LEU A 41 -14.99 14.41 -0.06
CA LEU A 41 -13.57 14.55 0.31
C LEU A 41 -13.33 15.77 1.21
N ALA A 42 -14.20 16.79 1.15
CA ALA A 42 -14.10 17.98 2.01
C ALA A 42 -14.27 17.67 3.51
N ASN A 43 -14.89 16.52 3.85
CA ASN A 43 -15.07 16.12 5.25
C ASN A 43 -13.81 15.46 5.86
N TYR A 44 -12.81 15.13 5.05
CA TYR A 44 -11.60 14.47 5.51
C TYR A 44 -10.49 15.47 5.76
N GLY A 45 -9.91 15.41 6.97
CA GLY A 45 -8.74 16.19 7.34
C GLY A 45 -7.46 15.69 6.66
N PHE A 46 -6.44 16.55 6.62
CA PHE A 46 -5.11 16.25 6.09
C PHE A 46 -4.51 14.96 6.67
N GLU A 47 -4.75 14.68 7.95
CA GLU A 47 -4.25 13.47 8.62
C GLU A 47 -4.64 12.18 7.90
N THR A 48 -5.89 12.11 7.40
CA THR A 48 -6.36 10.91 6.69
C THR A 48 -5.58 10.71 5.38
N PHE A 49 -5.29 11.80 4.67
CA PHE A 49 -4.50 11.75 3.44
C PHE A 49 -3.05 11.41 3.72
N PHE A 50 -2.47 11.91 4.81
CA PHE A 50 -1.10 11.57 5.22
C PHE A 50 -0.94 10.08 5.52
N HIS A 51 -1.86 9.49 6.30
CA HIS A 51 -1.82 8.05 6.60
C HIS A 51 -1.90 7.22 5.31
N ARG A 52 -2.84 7.55 4.41
CA ARG A 52 -2.96 6.86 3.12
C ARG A 52 -1.76 7.08 2.22
N ALA A 53 -1.19 8.28 2.21
CA ALA A 53 0.02 8.60 1.45
C ALA A 53 1.22 7.77 1.94
N ILE A 54 1.40 7.58 3.24
CA ILE A 54 2.42 6.68 3.79
C ILE A 54 2.18 5.25 3.33
N LEU A 55 0.94 4.75 3.39
CA LEU A 55 0.62 3.40 2.95
C LEU A 55 0.89 3.21 1.44
N ILE A 56 0.51 4.20 0.63
CA ILE A 56 0.79 4.20 -0.81
C ILE A 56 2.30 4.25 -1.07
N ALA A 57 3.02 5.12 -0.38
CA ALA A 57 4.47 5.23 -0.47
C ALA A 57 5.16 3.91 -0.07
N ALA A 58 4.70 3.28 1.01
CA ALA A 58 5.20 2.00 1.46
C ALA A 58 4.97 0.93 0.39
N ALA A 59 3.76 0.81 -0.14
CA ALA A 59 3.44 -0.15 -1.20
C ALA A 59 4.29 0.09 -2.47
N LEU A 60 4.46 1.36 -2.87
CA LEU A 60 5.27 1.74 -4.03
C LEU A 60 6.76 1.44 -3.83
N LEU A 61 7.30 1.69 -2.63
CA LEU A 61 8.72 1.43 -2.33
C LEU A 61 8.99 -0.03 -1.96
N LEU A 62 7.97 -0.80 -1.59
CA LEU A 62 8.11 -2.22 -1.25
C LEU A 62 8.69 -2.99 -2.44
N TRP A 63 8.14 -2.72 -3.64
CA TRP A 63 8.60 -3.36 -4.87
C TRP A 63 10.09 -3.09 -5.19
N PRO A 64 10.58 -1.84 -5.26
CA PRO A 64 11.99 -1.57 -5.48
C PRO A 64 12.87 -2.09 -4.33
N PHE A 65 12.39 -2.06 -3.08
CA PHE A 65 13.12 -2.64 -1.96
C PHE A 65 13.36 -4.15 -2.12
N LEU A 66 12.34 -4.90 -2.57
CA LEU A 66 12.45 -6.31 -2.90
C LEU A 66 13.40 -6.54 -4.09
N CYS A 67 13.28 -5.73 -5.15
CA CYS A 67 14.15 -5.79 -6.31
C CYS A 67 15.63 -5.58 -5.96
N ILE A 68 15.95 -4.59 -5.09
CA ILE A 68 17.31 -4.30 -4.60
C ILE A 68 17.82 -5.44 -3.72
N SER A 69 16.93 -6.14 -3.02
CA SER A 69 17.26 -7.29 -2.18
C SER A 69 17.36 -8.61 -2.96
N HIS A 70 17.47 -8.54 -4.30
CA HIS A 70 17.58 -9.69 -5.21
C HIS A 70 16.35 -10.60 -5.28
N VAL A 71 15.22 -10.17 -4.72
CA VAL A 71 13.93 -10.86 -4.82
C VAL A 71 13.16 -10.27 -5.99
N ARG A 72 13.39 -10.79 -7.20
CA ARG A 72 12.78 -10.25 -8.44
C ARG A 72 11.56 -11.05 -8.90
N SER A 73 11.37 -12.25 -8.36
CA SER A 73 10.28 -13.15 -8.72
C SER A 73 9.56 -13.65 -7.47
N MET A 74 8.24 -13.88 -7.55
CA MET A 74 7.52 -14.69 -6.55
C MET A 74 8.18 -16.06 -6.36
N GLY A 75 8.83 -16.60 -7.39
CA GLY A 75 9.64 -17.81 -7.29
C GLY A 75 10.87 -17.69 -6.38
N ASP A 76 11.50 -16.51 -6.27
CA ASP A 76 12.62 -16.28 -5.34
C ASP A 76 12.15 -16.22 -3.89
N LEU A 77 10.86 -15.91 -3.66
CA LEU A 77 10.20 -15.98 -2.36
C LEU A 77 9.74 -17.40 -2.01
N GLY A 78 10.00 -18.40 -2.86
CA GLY A 78 9.45 -19.74 -2.72
C GLY A 78 7.93 -19.82 -2.97
N LEU A 79 7.32 -18.74 -3.47
CA LEU A 79 5.89 -18.70 -3.81
C LEU A 79 5.70 -19.31 -5.20
N VAL A 80 5.49 -20.63 -5.23
CA VAL A 80 5.10 -21.34 -6.44
C VAL A 80 3.68 -20.93 -6.81
N ARG A 81 3.46 -20.63 -8.10
CA ARG A 81 2.13 -20.28 -8.62
C ARG A 81 1.17 -21.44 -8.36
N ASN A 82 0.22 -21.24 -7.44
CA ASN A 82 -0.75 -22.26 -7.09
C ASN A 82 -1.66 -22.54 -8.30
N PRO A 83 -1.66 -23.76 -8.87
CA PRO A 83 -2.53 -24.09 -9.99
C PRO A 83 -4.02 -24.09 -9.62
N ARG A 84 -4.37 -24.14 -8.32
CA ARG A 84 -5.76 -24.17 -7.82
C ARG A 84 -6.20 -22.88 -7.16
N TRP A 85 -5.52 -21.77 -7.42
CA TRP A 85 -5.66 -20.51 -6.70
C TRP A 85 -7.12 -20.05 -6.53
N GLY A 86 -7.97 -20.22 -7.55
CA GLY A 86 -9.39 -19.85 -7.47
C GLY A 86 -10.22 -20.72 -6.51
N SER A 87 -9.92 -22.02 -6.40
CA SER A 87 -10.60 -22.92 -5.47
C SER A 87 -10.24 -22.62 -4.03
N ASP A 88 -8.96 -22.33 -3.76
CA ASP A 88 -8.49 -22.00 -2.42
C ASP A 88 -8.98 -20.60 -1.98
N LEU A 89 -9.08 -19.65 -2.93
CA LEU A 89 -9.70 -18.35 -2.65
C LEU A 89 -11.18 -18.51 -2.26
N CYS A 90 -11.93 -19.33 -3.01
CA CYS A 90 -13.34 -19.60 -2.75
C CYS A 90 -13.53 -20.32 -1.40
N ALA A 91 -12.70 -21.32 -1.11
CA ALA A 91 -12.71 -22.01 0.19
C ALA A 91 -12.40 -21.04 1.35
N GLY A 92 -11.42 -20.15 1.19
CA GLY A 92 -11.11 -19.12 2.18
C GLY A 92 -12.26 -18.13 2.41
N ILE A 93 -12.93 -17.69 1.34
CA ILE A 93 -14.13 -16.84 1.44
C ILE A 93 -15.24 -17.57 2.19
N LEU A 94 -15.53 -18.83 1.81
CA LEU A 94 -16.56 -19.64 2.47
C LEU A 94 -16.24 -19.89 3.94
N LEU A 95 -14.99 -20.22 4.28
CA LEU A 95 -14.54 -20.40 5.66
C LEU A 95 -14.63 -19.10 6.48
N SER A 96 -14.37 -17.94 5.86
CA SER A 96 -14.48 -16.64 6.53
C SER A 96 -15.93 -16.25 6.86
N VAL A 97 -16.92 -16.84 6.19
CA VAL A 97 -18.35 -16.60 6.45
C VAL A 97 -18.85 -17.44 7.63
N ILE A 98 -18.21 -18.57 7.94
CA ILE A 98 -18.59 -19.45 9.05
C ILE A 98 -18.61 -18.74 10.42
N PRO A 99 -17.61 -17.93 10.83
CA PRO A 99 -17.66 -17.22 12.11
C PRO A 99 -18.64 -16.03 12.13
N LEU A 100 -19.28 -15.71 11.01
CA LEU A 100 -20.30 -14.66 10.89
C LEU A 100 -21.74 -15.20 10.97
N LEU A 101 -21.93 -16.52 11.07
CA LEU A 101 -23.19 -17.22 11.30
C LEU A 101 -23.30 -17.70 12.76
#